data_AF-A0A369X000-F1
#
_entry.id   AF-A0A369X000-F1
#
_cell.length_a   1.000
_cell.length_b   1.000
_cell.length_c   1.000
_cell.angle_alpha   90.00
_cell.angle_beta   90.00
_cell.angle_gamma   90.00
#
_symmetry.space_group_name_H-M   'P 1'
#
loop_
_entity.id
_entity.type
_entity.pdbx_description
1 polymer ?
#
loop_
_entity_poly.entity_id
_entity_poly.type
_entity_poly.pdbx_seq_one_letter_code
_entity_poly.pdbx_strand_id
1 'polypeptide(L)'
;MADDDKNDEKPELSPEERLAKLEKGRMFSWIAIVLLLLLVLGEAGWIYISTTQGPDPRISEHQEELDRLTRRLKNMEADYETAQAYNEDAQRLEGKLDRIMETIQLNNFNTLRALMVEQEMSYQQFIVVLQQGMYDISRMVPGSRTWYEVYKGDLDIVIGDSEARSEKLAQDIVKLPPPKPAAKNSKAAADERPDNSPNRLPVEDIRSQLNLEAEFSAQ
;
A
#
# COMPACT_ATOMS: atom_id res chain seq x y z
N MET A 1 -77.20 16.31 -73.11
CA MET A 1 -76.18 15.96 -74.11
C MET A 1 -75.01 16.88 -73.86
N ALA A 2 -73.92 16.31 -73.33
CA ALA A 2 -72.55 16.86 -73.18
C ALA A 2 -72.37 18.15 -72.35
N ASP A 3 -71.29 18.42 -71.63
CA ASP A 3 -70.14 17.72 -70.99
C ASP A 3 -69.32 18.84 -70.28
N ASP A 4 -68.30 18.45 -69.52
CA ASP A 4 -67.25 19.25 -68.80
C ASP A 4 -67.67 19.92 -67.48
N ASP A 5 -67.26 19.45 -66.30
CA ASP A 5 -65.94 19.08 -65.72
C ASP A 5 -65.05 20.28 -65.34
N LYS A 6 -64.93 20.45 -64.01
CA LYS A 6 -63.89 21.11 -63.17
C LYS A 6 -63.04 22.25 -63.74
N ASN A 7 -62.94 23.35 -62.98
CA ASN A 7 -61.74 23.61 -62.16
C ASN A 7 -61.91 24.79 -61.18
N ASP A 8 -61.23 24.69 -60.04
CA ASP A 8 -61.10 25.71 -59.00
C ASP A 8 -60.39 26.98 -59.50
N GLU A 9 -61.13 28.09 -59.66
CA GLU A 9 -60.52 29.41 -59.83
C GLU A 9 -60.46 30.15 -58.50
N LYS A 10 -59.26 30.15 -57.91
CA LYS A 10 -58.88 31.14 -56.89
C LYS A 10 -59.03 32.52 -57.51
N PRO A 11 -59.87 33.44 -56.97
CA PRO A 11 -60.01 34.76 -57.56
C PRO A 11 -58.68 35.50 -57.47
N GLU A 12 -58.18 35.88 -58.64
CA GLU A 12 -56.90 36.54 -58.84
C GLU A 12 -56.93 37.94 -58.20
N LEU A 13 -55.98 38.19 -57.30
CA LEU A 13 -55.77 39.49 -56.64
C LEU A 13 -55.68 40.63 -57.66
N SER A 14 -56.44 41.71 -57.42
CA SER A 14 -56.54 42.92 -58.24
C SER A 14 -55.19 43.64 -58.38
N PRO A 15 -54.85 44.22 -59.55
CA PRO A 15 -53.59 44.93 -59.79
C PRO A 15 -53.32 46.09 -58.82
N GLU A 16 -54.35 46.72 -58.28
CA GLU A 16 -54.23 47.79 -57.28
C GLU A 16 -53.81 47.25 -55.90
N GLU A 17 -54.32 46.08 -55.52
CA GLU A 17 -53.91 45.38 -54.29
C GLU A 17 -52.48 44.85 -54.42
N ARG A 18 -52.02 44.51 -55.64
CA ARG A 18 -50.62 44.11 -55.90
C ARG A 18 -49.66 45.29 -55.78
N LEU A 19 -50.02 46.47 -56.30
CA LEU A 19 -49.21 47.70 -56.21
C LEU A 19 -49.09 48.19 -54.76
N ALA A 20 -50.19 48.24 -54.02
CA ALA A 20 -50.16 48.64 -52.60
C ALA A 20 -49.38 47.62 -51.73
N LYS A 21 -49.48 46.31 -52.04
CA LYS A 21 -48.71 45.26 -51.37
C LYS A 21 -47.22 45.30 -51.72
N LEU A 22 -46.86 45.70 -52.94
CA LEU A 22 -45.48 45.90 -53.38
C LEU A 22 -44.85 47.18 -52.80
N GLU A 23 -45.58 48.28 -52.71
CA GLU A 23 -45.09 49.53 -52.12
C GLU A 23 -44.89 49.42 -50.59
N LYS A 24 -45.84 48.77 -49.92
CA LYS A 24 -45.74 48.41 -48.50
C LYS A 24 -44.60 47.41 -48.26
N GLY A 25 -44.42 46.43 -49.15
CA GLY A 25 -43.30 45.49 -49.13
C GLY A 25 -41.93 46.16 -49.32
N ARG A 26 -41.83 47.19 -50.16
CA ARG A 26 -40.60 47.97 -50.35
C ARG A 26 -40.24 48.78 -49.10
N MET A 27 -41.21 49.43 -48.45
CA MET A 27 -40.95 50.12 -47.18
C MET A 27 -40.55 49.15 -46.06
N PHE A 28 -41.23 48.00 -45.95
CA PHE A 28 -40.83 46.95 -45.00
C PHE A 28 -39.43 46.40 -45.29
N SER A 29 -39.05 46.24 -46.56
CA SER A 29 -37.70 45.82 -46.94
C SER A 29 -36.63 46.83 -46.51
N TRP A 30 -36.85 48.13 -46.72
CA TRP A 30 -35.93 49.18 -46.26
C TRP A 30 -35.82 49.26 -44.73
N ILE A 31 -36.95 49.14 -44.02
CA ILE A 31 -36.96 49.13 -42.55
C ILE A 31 -36.21 47.89 -42.02
N ALA A 32 -36.40 46.72 -42.63
CA ALA A 32 -35.68 45.51 -42.25
C ALA A 32 -34.16 45.62 -42.49
N ILE A 33 -33.74 46.26 -43.59
CA ILE A 33 -32.32 46.50 -43.89
C ILE A 33 -31.70 47.44 -42.84
N VAL A 34 -32.39 48.53 -42.47
CA VAL A 34 -31.89 49.47 -41.45
C VAL A 34 -31.79 48.81 -40.07
N LEU A 35 -32.75 47.98 -39.69
CA LEU A 35 -32.71 47.20 -38.45
C LEU A 35 -31.56 46.19 -38.43
N LEU A 36 -31.34 45.48 -39.54
CA LEU A 36 -30.24 44.54 -39.67
C LEU A 36 -28.89 45.26 -39.60
N LEU A 37 -28.79 46.45 -40.22
CA LEU A 37 -27.58 47.26 -40.18
C LEU A 37 -27.30 47.79 -38.77
N LEU A 38 -28.33 48.19 -38.02
CA LEU A 38 -28.20 48.55 -36.60
C LEU A 38 -27.78 47.37 -35.73
N LEU A 39 -28.31 46.18 -35.99
CA LEU A 39 -27.90 44.95 -35.30
C LEU A 39 -26.41 44.67 -35.54
N VAL A 40 -25.98 44.69 -36.81
CA VAL A 40 -24.59 44.44 -37.19
C VAL A 40 -23.65 45.48 -36.59
N LEU A 41 -24.04 46.76 -36.59
CA LEU A 41 -23.26 47.82 -35.96
C LEU A 41 -23.24 47.71 -34.43
N GLY A 42 -24.32 47.24 -33.82
CA GLY A 42 -24.39 46.95 -32.39
C GLY A 42 -23.41 45.85 -31.98
N GLU A 43 -23.40 44.74 -32.71
CA GLU A 43 -22.46 43.64 -32.49
C GLU A 43 -21.02 44.07 -32.77
N ALA A 44 -20.77 44.82 -33.85
CA ALA A 44 -19.44 45.35 -34.16
C ALA A 44 -18.94 46.33 -33.08
N GLY A 45 -19.84 47.18 -32.55
CA GLY A 45 -19.54 48.10 -31.45
C GLY A 45 -19.25 47.36 -30.15
N TRP A 46 -20.03 46.31 -29.84
CA TRP A 46 -19.79 45.45 -28.69
C TRP A 46 -18.45 44.73 -28.77
N ILE A 47 -18.15 44.11 -29.92
CA ILE A 47 -16.87 43.43 -30.19
C ILE A 47 -15.69 44.43 -30.13
N TYR A 48 -15.87 45.64 -30.64
CA TYR A 48 -14.88 46.70 -30.58
C TYR A 48 -14.60 47.12 -29.14
N ILE A 49 -15.63 47.34 -28.32
CA ILE A 49 -15.50 47.68 -26.90
C ILE A 49 -14.83 46.53 -26.13
N SER A 50 -15.26 45.28 -26.35
CA SER A 50 -14.70 44.11 -25.67
C SER A 50 -13.27 43.76 -26.09
N THR A 51 -12.84 44.20 -27.27
CA THR A 51 -11.47 44.00 -27.78
C THR A 51 -10.54 45.13 -27.37
N THR A 52 -11.03 46.37 -27.31
CA THR A 52 -10.21 47.56 -27.04
C THR A 52 -10.07 47.87 -25.55
N GLN A 53 -11.10 47.56 -24.76
CA GLN A 53 -10.97 47.45 -23.31
C GLN A 53 -10.38 46.06 -23.07
N GLY A 54 -9.10 45.97 -22.71
CA GLY A 54 -8.42 44.71 -22.43
C GLY A 54 -9.19 43.86 -21.40
N PRO A 55 -8.81 42.58 -21.22
CA PRO A 55 -9.49 41.67 -20.31
C PRO A 55 -9.78 42.36 -18.97
N ASP A 56 -11.02 42.32 -18.50
CA ASP A 56 -11.42 42.91 -17.23
C ASP A 56 -10.40 42.47 -16.16
N PRO A 57 -9.74 43.40 -15.45
CA PRO A 57 -8.70 43.06 -14.48
C PRO A 57 -9.15 42.03 -13.44
N ARG A 58 -10.47 41.93 -13.18
CA ARG A 58 -11.06 40.91 -12.32
C ARG A 58 -10.98 39.50 -12.89
N ILE A 59 -11.14 39.35 -14.22
CA ILE A 59 -11.05 38.04 -14.90
C ILE A 59 -9.60 37.54 -14.85
N SER A 60 -8.63 38.44 -15.04
CA SER A 60 -7.21 38.11 -14.92
C SER A 60 -6.81 37.72 -13.50
N GLU A 61 -7.29 38.46 -12.48
CA GLU A 61 -7.05 38.13 -11.07
C GLU A 61 -7.66 36.77 -10.66
N HIS A 62 -8.88 36.47 -11.12
CA HIS A 62 -9.52 35.18 -10.86
C HIS A 62 -8.84 34.03 -11.63
N GLN A 63 -8.27 34.27 -12.81
CA GLN A 63 -7.47 33.26 -13.52
C GLN A 63 -6.19 32.92 -12.76
N GLU A 64 -5.50 33.91 -12.20
CA GLU A 64 -4.32 33.67 -11.35
C GLU A 64 -4.69 32.92 -10.06
N GLU A 65 -5.87 33.20 -9.49
CA GLU A 65 -6.41 32.48 -8.34
C GLU A 65 -6.76 31.01 -8.65
N LEU A 66 -7.31 30.73 -9.83
CA LEU A 66 -7.57 29.36 -10.25
C LEU A 66 -6.26 28.62 -10.51
N ASP A 67 -5.28 29.28 -11.12
CA ASP A 67 -3.96 28.70 -11.38
C ASP A 67 -3.19 28.38 -10.09
N ARG A 68 -3.24 29.25 -9.07
CA ARG A 68 -2.61 28.96 -7.76
C ARG A 68 -3.32 27.80 -7.06
N LEU A 69 -4.64 27.70 -7.16
CA LEU A 69 -5.41 26.63 -6.55
C LEU A 69 -5.11 25.28 -7.21
N THR A 70 -5.09 25.24 -8.55
CA THR A 70 -4.72 24.05 -9.31
C THR A 70 -3.30 23.59 -8.98
N ARG A 71 -2.33 24.52 -8.90
CA ARG A 71 -0.96 24.19 -8.46
C ARG A 71 -0.92 23.65 -7.04
N ARG A 72 -1.68 24.25 -6.13
CA ARG A 72 -1.74 23.80 -4.73
C ARG A 72 -2.35 22.40 -4.61
N LEU A 73 -3.43 22.12 -5.34
CA LEU A 73 -4.04 20.79 -5.37
C LEU A 73 -3.07 19.74 -5.93
N LYS A 74 -2.37 20.06 -7.02
CA LYS A 74 -1.36 19.16 -7.59
C LYS A 74 -0.22 18.85 -6.62
N ASN A 75 0.27 19.86 -5.91
CA ASN A 75 1.31 19.66 -4.91
C ASN A 75 0.79 18.84 -3.72
N MET A 76 -0.44 19.11 -3.28
CA MET A 76 -1.07 18.39 -2.18
C MET A 76 -1.31 16.91 -2.55
N GLU A 77 -1.72 16.63 -3.78
CA GLU A 77 -1.88 15.26 -4.30
C GLU A 77 -0.55 14.50 -4.28
N ALA A 78 0.54 15.13 -4.74
CA ALA A 78 1.89 14.55 -4.65
C ALA A 78 2.33 14.31 -3.19
N ASP A 79 2.00 15.22 -2.28
CA ASP A 79 2.28 15.05 -0.84
C ASP A 79 1.47 13.88 -0.24
N TYR A 80 0.22 13.68 -0.68
CA TYR A 80 -0.60 12.53 -0.25
C TYR A 80 -0.09 11.21 -0.80
N GLU A 81 0.30 11.14 -2.07
CA GLU A 81 0.88 9.94 -2.67
C GLU A 81 2.18 9.52 -1.97
N THR A 82 3.06 10.49 -1.70
CA THR A 82 4.30 10.22 -0.97
C THR A 82 4.03 9.78 0.47
N ALA A 83 3.11 10.46 1.18
CA ALA A 83 2.70 10.06 2.52
C ALA A 83 2.08 8.65 2.56
N GLN A 84 1.30 8.27 1.55
CA GLN A 84 0.73 6.93 1.43
C GLN A 84 1.83 5.89 1.19
N ALA A 85 2.78 6.16 0.29
CA ALA A 85 3.92 5.28 0.05
C ALA A 85 4.74 5.04 1.34
N TYR A 86 4.99 6.09 2.13
CA TYR A 86 5.66 5.95 3.43
C TYR A 86 4.87 5.06 4.41
N ASN A 87 3.54 5.16 4.43
CA ASN A 87 2.70 4.31 5.28
C ASN A 87 2.72 2.85 4.82
N GLU A 88 2.68 2.59 3.51
CA GLU A 88 2.78 1.24 2.96
C GLU A 88 4.15 0.61 3.26
N ASP A 89 5.23 1.39 3.13
CA ASP A 89 6.58 0.95 3.47
C ASP A 89 6.75 0.69 4.97
N ALA A 90 6.15 1.53 5.82
CA ALA A 90 6.11 1.31 7.27
C ALA A 90 5.39 0.00 7.64
N GLN A 91 4.22 -0.26 7.04
CA GLN A 91 3.47 -1.51 7.25
C GLN A 91 4.24 -2.75 6.74
N ARG A 92 4.94 -2.62 5.60
CA ARG A 92 5.80 -3.70 5.08
C ARG A 92 6.96 -3.98 6.01
N LEU A 93 7.57 -2.95 6.58
CA LEU A 93 8.68 -3.10 7.53
C LEU A 93 8.21 -3.75 8.83
N GLU A 94 7.06 -3.32 9.36
CA GLU A 94 6.42 -3.93 10.54
C GLU A 94 6.15 -5.41 10.31
N GLY A 95 5.52 -5.77 9.18
CA GLY A 95 5.25 -7.17 8.86
C GLY A 95 6.51 -8.03 8.64
N LYS A 96 7.63 -7.44 8.18
CA LYS A 96 8.93 -8.14 8.14
C LYS A 96 9.51 -8.33 9.53
N LEU A 97 9.40 -7.32 10.39
CA LEU A 97 9.89 -7.37 11.77
C LEU A 97 9.13 -8.44 12.57
N ASP A 98 7.81 -8.53 12.39
CA ASP A 98 6.96 -9.55 13.01
C ASP A 98 7.39 -10.96 12.60
N ARG A 99 7.64 -11.20 11.31
CA ARG A 99 8.11 -12.50 10.81
C ARG A 99 9.50 -12.86 11.34
N ILE A 100 10.41 -11.89 11.41
CA ILE A 100 11.74 -12.09 11.98
C ILE A 100 11.61 -12.42 13.47
N MET A 101 10.78 -11.68 14.20
CA MET A 101 10.57 -11.90 15.63
C MET A 101 9.94 -13.27 15.88
N GLU A 102 8.94 -13.67 15.11
CA GLU A 102 8.33 -15.01 15.16
C GLU A 102 9.38 -16.10 14.90
N THR A 103 10.21 -15.93 13.87
CA THR A 103 11.26 -16.89 13.52
C THR A 103 12.34 -16.99 14.61
N ILE A 104 12.77 -15.87 15.18
CA ILE A 104 13.77 -15.82 16.26
C ILE A 104 13.20 -16.43 17.54
N GLN A 105 11.98 -16.06 17.93
CA GLN A 105 11.37 -16.53 19.16
C GLN A 105 11.10 -18.04 19.14
N LEU A 106 10.61 -18.57 18.01
CA LEU A 106 10.22 -19.97 17.93
C LEU A 106 11.41 -20.91 17.74
N ASN A 107 12.33 -20.58 16.83
CA ASN A 107 13.41 -21.50 16.48
C ASN A 107 14.61 -21.39 17.42
N ASN A 108 15.05 -20.18 17.75
CA ASN A 108 16.30 -20.03 18.50
C ASN A 108 16.09 -20.34 19.99
N PHE A 109 14.96 -19.94 20.56
CA PHE A 109 14.75 -20.09 21.99
C PHE A 109 14.43 -21.54 22.40
N ASN A 110 13.61 -22.25 21.62
CA ASN A 110 13.32 -23.65 21.88
C ASN A 110 14.54 -24.54 21.64
N THR A 111 15.31 -24.28 20.57
CA THR A 111 16.56 -25.01 20.29
C THR A 111 17.61 -24.74 21.37
N LEU A 112 17.80 -23.49 21.78
CA LEU A 112 18.74 -23.14 22.86
C LEU A 112 18.34 -23.80 24.18
N ARG A 113 17.05 -23.84 24.50
CA ARG A 113 16.57 -24.52 25.72
C ARG A 113 16.77 -26.03 25.67
N ALA A 114 16.48 -26.67 24.54
CA ALA A 114 16.72 -28.10 24.36
C ALA A 114 18.21 -28.43 24.58
N LEU A 115 19.10 -27.59 24.02
CA LEU A 115 20.54 -27.70 24.24
C LEU A 115 20.93 -27.52 25.71
N MET A 116 20.33 -26.55 26.41
CA MET A 116 20.58 -26.33 27.85
C MET A 116 20.13 -27.51 28.71
N VAL A 117 18.99 -28.14 28.38
CA VAL A 117 18.53 -29.35 29.06
C VAL A 117 19.48 -30.52 28.80
N GLU A 118 19.90 -30.72 27.54
CA GLU A 118 20.87 -31.75 27.17
C GLU A 118 22.22 -31.55 27.89
N GLN A 119 22.68 -30.30 28.00
CA GLN A 119 23.87 -29.94 28.73
C GLN A 119 23.74 -30.29 30.22
N GLU A 120 22.61 -29.99 30.85
CA GLU A 120 22.36 -30.31 32.26
C GLU A 120 22.34 -31.84 32.48
N MET A 121 21.71 -32.61 31.58
CA MET A 121 21.77 -34.08 31.63
C MET A 121 23.20 -34.62 31.49
N SER A 122 24.01 -34.03 30.61
CA SER A 122 25.42 -34.39 30.44
C SER A 122 26.22 -34.11 31.71
N TYR A 123 25.96 -32.99 32.40
CA TYR A 123 26.58 -32.70 33.70
C TYR A 123 26.19 -33.71 34.77
N GLN A 124 24.92 -34.08 34.87
CA GLN A 124 24.46 -35.11 35.82
C GLN A 124 25.21 -36.42 35.59
N GLN A 125 25.29 -36.87 34.34
CA GLN A 125 26.01 -38.09 33.98
C GLN A 125 27.51 -37.99 34.34
N PHE A 126 28.14 -36.84 34.08
CA PHE A 126 29.52 -36.61 34.45
C PHE A 126 29.75 -36.70 35.96
N ILE A 127 28.88 -36.10 36.78
CA ILE A 127 29.01 -36.17 38.24
C ILE A 127 28.79 -37.60 38.76
N VAL A 128 27.84 -38.34 38.21
CA VAL A 128 27.64 -39.76 38.57
C VAL A 128 28.89 -40.61 38.27
N VAL A 129 29.49 -40.43 37.10
CA VAL A 129 30.74 -41.11 36.74
C VAL A 129 31.90 -40.68 37.65
N LEU A 130 31.96 -39.40 38.00
CA LEU A 130 32.96 -38.86 38.92
C LEU A 130 32.81 -39.47 40.33
N GLN A 131 31.58 -39.57 40.85
CA GLN A 131 31.30 -40.20 42.13
C GLN A 131 31.75 -41.67 42.14
N GLN A 132 31.49 -42.41 41.07
CA GLN A 132 31.94 -43.79 40.93
C GLN A 132 33.47 -43.88 40.90
N GLY A 133 34.14 -43.01 40.14
CA GLY A 133 35.60 -42.95 40.12
C GLY A 133 36.21 -42.62 41.49
N MET A 134 35.64 -41.65 42.21
CA MET A 134 36.05 -41.31 43.56
C MET A 134 35.83 -42.47 44.54
N TYR A 135 34.73 -43.21 44.39
CA TYR A 135 34.45 -44.39 45.19
C TYR A 135 35.52 -45.46 45.00
N ASP A 136 35.87 -45.74 43.75
CA ASP A 136 36.87 -46.76 43.41
C ASP A 136 38.27 -46.35 43.91
N ILE A 137 38.65 -45.08 43.76
CA ILE A 137 39.90 -44.53 44.31
C ILE A 137 39.91 -44.62 45.84
N SER A 138 38.78 -44.34 46.50
CA SER A 138 38.68 -44.35 47.96
C SER A 138 38.96 -45.73 48.59
N ARG A 139 38.81 -46.79 47.78
CA ARG A 139 39.09 -48.18 48.17
C ARG A 139 40.54 -48.58 47.88
N MET A 140 41.22 -47.89 46.98
CA MET A 140 42.61 -48.17 46.60
C MET A 140 43.63 -47.42 47.48
N VAL A 141 43.24 -46.29 48.09
CA VAL A 141 44.14 -45.47 48.91
C VAL A 141 43.79 -45.58 50.40
N PRO A 142 44.70 -46.06 51.27
CA PRO A 142 44.46 -46.14 52.72
C PRO A 142 44.10 -44.77 53.32
N GLY A 143 43.05 -44.72 54.14
CA GLY A 143 42.61 -43.49 54.81
C GLY A 143 41.75 -42.53 53.97
N SER A 144 41.50 -42.84 52.68
CA SER A 144 40.75 -41.96 51.77
C SER A 144 39.22 -42.13 51.80
N ARG A 145 38.70 -43.08 52.60
CA ARG A 145 37.25 -43.31 52.77
C ARG A 145 36.51 -42.09 53.32
N THR A 146 37.13 -41.38 54.26
CA THR A 146 36.54 -40.20 54.90
C THR A 146 36.38 -39.04 53.91
N TRP A 147 37.28 -38.93 52.92
CA TRP A 147 37.18 -37.89 51.90
C TRP A 147 36.05 -38.20 50.92
N TYR A 148 35.86 -39.47 50.55
CA TYR A 148 34.73 -39.86 49.71
C TYR A 148 33.39 -39.50 50.35
N GLU A 149 33.20 -39.76 51.64
CA GLU A 149 31.95 -39.43 52.34
C GLU A 149 31.66 -37.93 52.36
N VAL A 150 32.69 -37.09 52.57
CA VAL A 150 32.55 -35.62 52.55
C VAL A 150 32.20 -35.13 51.15
N TYR A 151 32.98 -35.52 50.13
CA TYR A 151 32.75 -35.06 48.77
C TYR A 151 31.50 -35.64 48.12
N LYS A 152 31.07 -36.84 48.51
CA LYS A 152 29.81 -37.41 48.03
C LYS A 152 28.63 -36.52 48.41
N GLY A 153 28.59 -36.04 49.66
CA GLY A 153 27.54 -35.13 50.11
C GLY A 153 27.47 -33.85 49.27
N ASP A 154 28.63 -33.24 48.98
CA ASP A 154 28.70 -32.05 48.12
C ASP A 154 28.25 -32.35 46.68
N LEU A 155 28.66 -33.49 46.12
CA LEU A 155 28.28 -33.89 44.76
C LEU A 155 26.79 -34.24 44.65
N ASP A 156 26.18 -34.81 45.69
CA ASP A 156 24.74 -35.09 45.74
C ASP A 156 23.92 -33.80 45.74
N ILE A 157 24.39 -32.75 46.43
CA ILE A 157 23.78 -31.40 46.38
C ILE A 157 23.89 -30.83 44.97
N VAL A 158 25.05 -30.92 44.33
CA VAL A 158 25.27 -30.40 42.96
C VAL A 158 24.38 -31.12 41.94
N ILE A 159 24.19 -32.44 42.08
CA ILE A 159 23.23 -33.19 41.25
C ILE A 159 21.80 -32.71 41.52
N GLY A 160 21.39 -32.54 42.79
CA GLY A 160 20.06 -32.05 43.12
C GLY A 160 19.77 -30.66 42.54
N ASP A 161 20.75 -29.75 42.62
CA ASP A 161 20.66 -28.42 42.00
C ASP A 161 20.58 -28.49 40.47
N SER A 162 21.29 -29.45 39.87
CA SER A 162 21.27 -29.73 38.44
C SER A 162 19.90 -30.23 37.98
N GLU A 163 19.32 -31.19 38.69
CA GLU A 163 17.98 -31.71 38.43
C GLU A 163 16.94 -30.59 38.55
N ALA A 164 17.01 -29.76 39.60
CA ALA A 164 16.12 -28.62 39.79
C ALA A 164 16.22 -27.59 38.63
N ARG A 165 17.43 -27.33 38.12
CA ARG A 165 17.62 -26.47 36.93
C ARG A 165 16.96 -27.10 35.70
N SER A 166 17.17 -28.39 35.46
CA SER A 166 16.60 -29.11 34.31
C SER A 166 15.07 -29.10 34.34
N GLU A 167 14.46 -29.28 35.53
CA GLU A 167 13.02 -29.25 35.71
C GLU A 167 12.45 -27.85 35.44
N LYS A 168 13.12 -26.80 35.95
CA LYS A 168 12.72 -25.42 35.68
C LYS A 168 12.77 -25.09 34.17
N LEU A 169 13.83 -25.53 33.50
CA LEU A 169 13.98 -25.39 32.04
C LEU A 169 12.88 -26.13 31.27
N ALA A 170 12.43 -27.29 31.78
CA ALA A 170 11.39 -28.11 31.16
C ALA A 170 9.96 -27.57 31.42
N GLN A 171 9.64 -27.08 32.62
CA GLN A 171 8.32 -26.56 32.96
C GLN A 171 7.96 -25.29 32.19
N ASP A 172 8.95 -24.42 31.93
CA ASP A 172 8.77 -23.19 31.16
C ASP A 172 8.44 -23.45 29.67
N ILE A 173 8.57 -24.68 29.18
CA ILE A 173 8.15 -25.11 27.83
C ILE A 173 6.62 -25.11 27.69
N VAL A 174 5.90 -25.51 28.75
CA VAL A 174 4.43 -25.68 28.73
C VAL A 174 3.70 -24.33 28.81
N LYS A 175 4.38 -23.28 29.28
CA LYS A 175 3.75 -21.99 29.62
C LYS A 175 3.88 -20.92 28.53
N LEU A 176 4.47 -21.24 27.39
CA LEU A 176 4.57 -20.28 26.28
C LEU A 176 3.16 -20.08 25.70
N PRO A 177 2.60 -18.86 25.71
CA PRO A 177 1.28 -18.61 25.14
C PRO A 177 1.30 -19.01 23.65
N PRO A 178 0.27 -19.72 23.16
CA PRO A 178 0.18 -20.06 21.75
C PRO A 178 0.25 -18.77 20.92
N PRO A 179 0.87 -18.80 19.72
CA PRO A 179 0.88 -17.65 18.84
C PRO A 179 -0.55 -17.16 18.66
N LYS A 180 -0.77 -15.89 19.03
CA LYS A 180 -2.09 -15.24 18.96
C LYS A 180 -2.60 -15.43 17.52
N PRO A 181 -3.77 -16.07 17.31
CA PRO A 181 -4.24 -16.34 15.98
C PRO A 181 -4.38 -15.01 15.24
N ALA A 182 -3.64 -14.88 14.13
CA ALA A 182 -3.76 -13.77 13.21
C ALA A 182 -5.25 -13.55 12.93
N ALA A 183 -5.74 -12.36 13.25
CA ALA A 183 -7.11 -11.98 13.02
C ALA A 183 -7.43 -12.23 11.54
N LYS A 184 -8.27 -13.24 11.28
CA LYS A 184 -8.83 -13.47 9.94
C LYS A 184 -9.66 -12.24 9.60
N ASN A 185 -9.13 -11.36 8.78
CA ASN A 185 -9.91 -10.34 8.11
C ASN A 185 -10.85 -11.03 7.12
N SER A 186 -12.00 -11.49 7.62
CA SER A 186 -13.13 -11.83 6.77
C SER A 186 -13.76 -10.54 6.27
N LYS A 187 -13.46 -10.17 5.03
CA LYS A 187 -14.45 -9.50 4.20
C LYS A 187 -14.22 -9.86 2.74
N ALA A 188 -14.76 -11.02 2.37
CA ALA A 188 -15.19 -11.27 1.00
C ALA A 188 -16.57 -10.61 0.82
N ALA A 189 -16.65 -9.67 -0.11
CA ALA A 189 -17.83 -9.29 -0.91
C ALA A 189 -17.31 -8.20 -1.88
N ALA A 190 -16.78 -8.58 -3.03
CA ALA A 190 -17.51 -8.75 -4.29
C ALA A 190 -17.70 -7.41 -5.00
N ASP A 191 -16.89 -7.15 -6.04
CA ASP A 191 -17.42 -6.70 -7.34
C ASP A 191 -16.35 -6.86 -8.46
N GLU A 192 -16.82 -6.83 -9.70
CA GLU A 192 -16.34 -7.52 -10.90
C GLU A 192 -15.05 -7.02 -11.61
N ARG A 193 -14.41 -7.98 -12.33
CA ARG A 193 -13.50 -7.98 -13.53
C ARG A 193 -13.07 -6.66 -14.23
N PRO A 194 -12.03 -6.64 -15.12
CA PRO A 194 -11.25 -7.77 -15.65
C PRO A 194 -9.71 -7.64 -15.63
N ASP A 195 -9.09 -8.80 -15.83
CA ASP A 195 -7.74 -9.08 -16.31
C ASP A 195 -7.16 -8.06 -17.30
N ASN A 196 -6.01 -7.48 -16.94
CA ASN A 196 -5.02 -6.94 -17.87
C ASN A 196 -3.61 -7.08 -17.27
N SER A 197 -2.98 -8.24 -17.48
CA SER A 197 -1.52 -8.34 -17.42
C SER A 197 -0.91 -7.67 -18.65
N PRO A 198 0.09 -6.78 -18.49
CA PRO A 198 1.44 -7.25 -18.83
C PRO A 198 2.56 -6.55 -18.02
N ASN A 199 3.30 -7.30 -17.19
CA ASN A 199 4.77 -7.30 -17.19
C ASN A 199 5.29 -8.25 -16.12
N ARG A 200 5.72 -9.46 -16.55
CA ARG A 200 6.69 -10.24 -15.78
C ARG A 200 8.07 -9.77 -16.22
N LEU A 201 8.79 -9.09 -15.33
CA LEU A 201 10.25 -9.03 -15.45
C LEU A 201 10.84 -10.35 -14.91
N PRO A 202 11.89 -10.88 -15.54
CA PRO A 202 12.47 -12.18 -15.21
C PRO A 202 13.19 -12.12 -13.86
N VAL A 203 13.04 -13.21 -13.09
CA VAL A 203 13.84 -13.49 -11.90
C VAL A 203 15.17 -14.07 -12.38
N GLU A 204 16.17 -13.20 -12.53
CA GLU A 204 17.59 -13.53 -12.66
C GLU A 204 18.32 -12.64 -11.64
N ASP A 205 19.31 -13.04 -10.88
CA ASP A 205 19.87 -14.31 -10.47
C ASP A 205 20.73 -13.91 -9.26
N ILE A 206 20.21 -14.08 -8.04
CA ILE A 206 20.88 -13.66 -6.81
C ILE A 206 22.16 -14.51 -6.54
N ARG A 207 22.45 -15.53 -7.36
CA ARG A 207 23.68 -16.33 -7.22
C ARG A 207 24.95 -15.62 -7.71
N SER A 208 24.84 -14.51 -8.43
CA SER A 208 26.02 -13.79 -8.94
C SER A 208 26.69 -12.82 -7.95
N GLN A 209 26.06 -12.52 -6.80
CA GLN A 209 26.68 -11.66 -5.77
C GLN A 209 27.38 -12.43 -4.65
N LEU A 210 27.21 -13.75 -4.56
CA LEU A 210 27.83 -14.59 -3.53
C LEU A 210 29.25 -15.08 -3.90
N ASN A 211 29.76 -14.74 -5.09
CA ASN A 211 31.09 -15.17 -5.55
C ASN A 211 32.14 -14.05 -5.59
N LEU A 212 31.83 -12.84 -5.10
CA LEU A 212 32.80 -11.73 -5.03
C LEU A 212 33.50 -11.58 -3.67
N GLU A 213 33.07 -12.30 -2.63
CA GLU A 213 33.78 -12.32 -1.33
C GLU A 213 34.82 -13.44 -1.22
N ALA A 214 34.90 -14.36 -2.18
CA ALA A 214 35.86 -15.47 -2.14
C ALA A 214 37.24 -15.14 -2.74
N GLU A 215 37.40 -14.03 -3.48
CA GLU A 215 38.69 -13.65 -4.09
C GLU A 215 39.48 -12.60 -3.30
N PHE A 216 38.94 -12.02 -2.22
CA PHE A 216 39.68 -11.02 -1.42
C PHE A 216 40.46 -11.61 -0.23
N SER A 217 40.44 -12.94 -0.06
CA SER A 217 41.15 -13.62 1.04
C SER A 217 42.38 -14.41 0.59
N ALA A 218 42.80 -14.25 -0.67
CA ALA A 218 44.01 -14.86 -1.22
C ALA A 218 44.84 -13.84 -2.02
N GLN A 219 45.31 -12.80 -1.35
CA GLN A 219 46.49 -12.05 -1.77
C GLN A 219 47.25 -11.48 -0.58
#